data_AF-A0A7W4DRK7-F1
#
_entry.id   AF-A0A7W4DRK7-F1
#
_cell.length_a   1.000
_cell.length_b   1.000
_cell.length_c   1.000
_cell.angle_alpha   90.00
_cell.angle_beta   90.00
_cell.angle_gamma   90.00
#
_symmetry.space_group_name_H-M   'P 1'
#
loop_
_entity.id
_entity.type
_entity.pdbx_description
1 polymer ?
#
loop_
_entity_poly.entity_id
_entity_poly.type
_entity_poly.pdbx_seq_one_letter_code
_entity_poly.pdbx_strand_id
1 'polypeptide(L)'
;NKGVVSRVLPVEDMPFMADGTPIDVVLSPMGVPSRMNLGQLFEIHIGMAARILGYKVATPSFNGIPDEVISEELAKAGIDHNGRIQLFDGLTGEPFNEKTSVGVMHMIKLHHMVEDKIHARSTGPYTMVTQQPLGGKAQNGGQRFGEMEVWALEAYGASSILQEMLTIKSDDVYGRAKAYESIIKNEPIQGPKLPEGFNVLVKELQGLGLKVDLLDNGEARDADRVIEKTSREIEKSQDDRLIYAKHNVHMNDDDNDLIDLSDEEIEESLDAQGITIKEGDNDENIDLGEEF
;
A
#
# COMPACT_ATOMS: atom_id res chain seq x y z
N ASN A 1 2.43 20.54 15.35
CA ASN A 1 1.41 19.52 15.66
C ASN A 1 0.93 18.92 14.35
N LYS A 2 0.96 17.59 14.15
CA LYS A 2 0.56 16.95 12.87
C LYS A 2 -0.75 16.19 13.08
N GLY A 3 -1.59 16.14 12.03
CA GLY A 3 -2.86 15.41 12.03
C GLY A 3 -3.28 14.99 10.62
N VAL A 4 -4.24 14.08 10.55
CA VAL A 4 -4.93 13.68 9.31
C VAL A 4 -6.37 14.19 9.39
N VAL A 5 -6.94 14.66 8.28
CA VAL A 5 -8.34 15.09 8.23
C VAL A 5 -9.23 13.84 8.28
N SER A 6 -10.00 13.68 9.34
CA SER A 6 -10.88 12.51 9.52
C SER A 6 -12.26 12.70 8.91
N ARG A 7 -12.83 13.90 9.00
CA ARG A 7 -14.18 14.21 8.52
C ARG A 7 -14.26 15.66 8.08
N VAL A 8 -14.95 15.91 6.97
CA VAL A 8 -15.37 17.25 6.53
C VAL A 8 -16.85 17.37 6.88
N LEU A 9 -17.19 18.38 7.68
CA LEU A 9 -18.57 18.64 8.08
C LEU A 9 -19.17 19.77 7.23
N PRO A 10 -20.48 19.73 6.98
CA PRO A 10 -21.22 20.91 6.54
C PRO A 10 -21.07 22.06 7.54
N VAL A 11 -21.24 23.29 7.07
CA VAL A 11 -21.02 24.50 7.90
C VAL A 11 -22.08 24.61 9.01
N GLU A 12 -23.30 24.15 8.72
CA GLU A 12 -24.42 24.11 9.66
C GLU A 12 -24.22 23.15 10.84
N ASP A 13 -23.40 22.11 10.67
CA ASP A 13 -23.09 21.14 11.73
C ASP A 13 -21.95 21.63 12.63
N MET A 14 -21.21 22.67 12.22
CA MET A 14 -20.06 23.15 12.97
C MET A 14 -20.51 23.95 14.20
N PRO A 15 -19.81 23.82 15.34
CA PRO A 15 -19.97 24.73 16.45
C PRO A 15 -19.84 26.19 16.01
N PHE A 16 -20.66 27.07 16.57
CA PHE A 16 -20.65 28.48 16.24
C PHE A 16 -20.56 29.37 17.48
N MET A 17 -20.05 30.58 17.28
CA MET A 17 -19.93 31.63 18.29
C MET A 17 -21.25 32.41 18.42
N ALA A 18 -21.40 33.21 19.48
CA ALA A 18 -22.65 33.97 19.75
C ALA A 18 -23.03 34.98 18.63
N ASP A 19 -22.07 35.37 17.79
CA ASP A 19 -22.27 36.21 16.61
C ASP A 19 -22.74 35.43 15.37
N GLY A 20 -22.90 34.10 15.49
CA GLY A 20 -23.28 33.20 14.40
C GLY A 20 -22.10 32.70 13.57
N THR A 21 -20.87 33.11 13.87
CA THR A 21 -19.69 32.68 13.10
C THR A 21 -19.36 31.21 13.40
N PRO A 22 -19.35 30.31 12.41
CA PRO A 22 -18.96 28.91 12.59
C PRO A 22 -17.44 28.77 12.76
N ILE A 23 -17.02 27.72 13.46
CA ILE A 23 -15.61 27.36 13.62
C ILE A 23 -15.11 26.61 12.36
N ASP A 24 -13.86 26.84 11.95
CA ASP A 24 -13.27 26.20 10.77
C ASP A 24 -12.67 24.81 11.06
N VAL A 25 -11.96 24.67 12.19
CA VAL A 25 -11.22 23.44 12.55
C VAL A 25 -11.37 23.14 14.03
N VAL A 26 -11.74 21.89 14.35
CA VAL A 26 -11.81 21.39 15.73
C VAL A 26 -10.59 20.51 16.00
N LEU A 27 -9.83 20.83 17.06
CA LEU A 27 -8.65 20.09 17.48
C LEU A 27 -8.88 19.41 18.83
N SER A 28 -8.37 18.19 18.99
CA SER A 28 -8.43 17.49 20.28
C SER A 28 -7.56 18.19 21.33
N PRO A 29 -8.09 18.49 22.53
CA PRO A 29 -7.33 19.15 23.59
C PRO A 29 -6.25 18.23 24.19
N MET A 30 -6.37 16.91 24.05
CA MET A 30 -5.45 15.93 24.65
C MET A 30 -4.02 16.02 24.10
N GLY A 31 -3.86 16.55 22.88
CA GLY A 31 -2.55 16.71 22.26
C GLY A 31 -1.67 17.78 22.91
N VAL A 32 -2.26 18.73 23.66
CA VAL A 32 -1.52 19.85 24.24
C VAL A 32 -0.81 19.46 25.54
N PRO A 33 -1.49 18.88 26.56
CA PRO A 33 -0.83 18.51 27.82
C PRO A 33 0.23 17.43 27.63
N SER A 34 -0.05 16.42 26.80
CA SER A 34 0.87 15.29 26.57
C SER A 34 2.18 15.71 25.89
N ARG A 35 2.15 16.74 25.04
CA ARG A 35 3.33 17.21 24.28
C ARG A 35 3.90 18.51 24.81
N MET A 36 3.30 19.10 25.84
CA MET A 36 3.66 20.39 26.42
C MET A 36 3.78 21.54 25.41
N ASN A 37 2.99 21.51 24.33
CA ASN A 37 3.00 22.56 23.30
C ASN A 37 2.09 23.74 23.69
N LEU A 38 2.42 24.43 24.79
CA LEU A 38 1.65 25.58 25.29
C LEU A 38 1.66 26.77 24.32
N GLY A 39 2.69 26.88 23.48
CA GLY A 39 2.77 27.91 22.43
C GLY A 39 1.57 27.90 21.49
N GLN A 40 0.97 26.71 21.26
CA GLN A 40 -0.25 26.59 20.46
C GLN A 40 -1.45 27.32 21.10
N LEU A 41 -1.53 27.35 22.43
CA LEU A 41 -2.58 28.07 23.16
C LEU A 41 -2.35 29.58 23.12
N PHE A 42 -1.10 30.01 23.34
CA PHE A 42 -0.75 31.44 23.24
C PHE A 42 -0.97 31.99 21.83
N GLU A 43 -0.67 31.19 20.79
CA GLU A 43 -0.90 31.55 19.39
C GLU A 43 -2.38 31.78 19.10
N ILE A 44 -3.28 30.87 19.51
CA ILE A 44 -4.72 31.05 19.25
C ILE A 44 -5.26 32.29 19.95
N HIS A 45 -4.80 32.58 21.18
CA HIS A 45 -5.24 33.72 21.97
C HIS A 45 -4.81 35.04 21.34
N ILE A 46 -3.52 35.21 21.09
CA ILE A 46 -3.01 36.45 20.48
C ILE A 46 -3.49 36.60 19.03
N GLY A 47 -3.61 35.49 18.29
CA GLY A 47 -4.15 35.47 16.94
C GLY A 47 -5.61 35.93 16.89
N MET A 48 -6.41 35.58 17.90
CA MET A 48 -7.79 36.05 18.01
C MET A 48 -7.85 37.55 18.31
N ALA A 49 -7.08 38.02 19.30
CA ALA A 49 -7.02 39.45 19.62
C ALA A 49 -6.57 40.27 18.41
N ALA A 50 -5.52 39.83 17.72
CA ALA A 50 -5.00 40.46 16.51
C ALA A 50 -6.02 40.51 15.36
N ARG A 51 -6.82 39.45 15.16
CA ARG A 51 -7.90 39.41 14.16
C ARG A 51 -8.99 40.43 14.45
N ILE A 52 -9.42 40.56 15.71
CA ILE A 52 -10.50 41.48 16.10
C ILE A 52 -10.02 42.94 16.07
N LEU A 53 -8.82 43.20 16.59
CA LEU A 53 -8.24 44.54 16.70
C LEU A 53 -7.59 45.02 15.39
N GLY A 54 -7.43 44.13 14.40
CA GLY A 54 -6.99 44.48 13.05
C GLY A 54 -5.49 44.73 12.92
N TYR A 55 -4.64 44.06 13.72
CA TYR A 55 -3.19 44.17 13.64
C TYR A 55 -2.51 42.84 13.35
N LYS A 56 -1.21 42.90 13.02
CA LYS A 56 -0.35 41.72 12.86
C LYS A 56 0.65 41.65 14.01
N VAL A 57 0.88 40.45 14.50
CA VAL A 57 1.80 40.19 15.62
C VAL A 57 3.12 39.70 15.07
N ALA A 58 4.22 40.24 15.56
CA ALA A 58 5.55 39.69 15.37
C ALA A 58 6.15 39.38 16.75
N THR A 59 6.49 38.12 17.00
CA THR A 59 7.06 37.65 18.27
C THR A 59 8.39 36.91 18.00
N PRO A 60 9.54 37.44 18.43
CA PRO A 60 10.82 36.74 18.32
C PRO A 60 10.87 35.47 19.18
N SER A 61 11.60 34.45 18.73
CA SER A 61 11.63 33.10 19.33
C SER A 61 12.08 33.01 20.80
N PHE A 62 12.71 34.07 21.33
CA PHE A 62 13.21 34.13 22.72
C PHE A 62 12.87 35.44 23.44
N ASN A 63 12.05 36.30 22.81
CA ASN A 63 11.57 37.53 23.40
C ASN A 63 10.06 37.62 23.15
N GLY A 64 9.36 36.64 23.70
CA GLY A 64 7.93 36.45 23.51
C GLY A 64 7.09 37.50 24.24
N ILE A 65 5.80 37.47 23.94
CA ILE A 65 4.80 38.32 24.60
C ILE A 65 4.48 37.68 25.96
N PRO A 66 4.57 38.42 27.08
CA PRO A 66 4.13 37.93 28.38
C PRO A 66 2.62 37.58 28.38
N ASP A 67 2.23 36.57 29.15
CA ASP A 67 0.84 36.12 29.28
C ASP A 67 -0.11 37.27 29.67
N GLU A 68 0.32 38.12 30.59
CA GLU A 68 -0.41 39.31 31.05
C GLU A 68 -0.80 40.23 29.89
N VAL A 69 0.12 40.45 28.94
CA VAL A 69 -0.15 41.28 27.76
C VAL A 69 -1.14 40.60 26.82
N ILE A 70 -1.07 39.28 26.66
CA ILE A 70 -2.04 38.52 25.85
C ILE A 70 -3.44 38.63 26.46
N SER A 71 -3.56 38.48 27.79
CA SER A 71 -4.82 38.64 28.51
C SER A 71 -5.37 40.06 28.42
N GLU A 72 -4.53 41.10 28.44
CA GLU A 72 -4.97 42.49 28.23
C GLU A 72 -5.46 42.75 26.80
N GLU A 73 -4.76 42.22 25.80
CA GLU A 73 -5.15 42.33 24.39
C GLU A 73 -6.47 41.60 24.10
N LEU A 74 -6.69 40.43 24.71
CA LEU A 74 -7.98 39.73 24.66
C LEU A 74 -9.11 40.57 25.25
N ALA A 75 -8.87 41.22 26.39
CA ALA A 75 -9.86 42.09 27.02
C ALA A 75 -10.19 43.32 26.15
N LYS A 76 -9.19 43.93 25.49
CA LYS A 76 -9.41 45.01 24.51
C LYS A 76 -10.23 44.53 23.31
N ALA A 77 -10.09 43.26 22.92
CA ALA A 77 -10.87 42.61 21.88
C ALA A 77 -12.28 42.17 22.34
N GLY A 78 -12.64 42.37 23.62
CA GLY A 78 -13.95 41.98 24.17
C GLY A 78 -14.09 40.48 24.48
N ILE A 79 -12.98 39.76 24.59
CA ILE A 79 -12.92 38.34 24.98
C ILE A 79 -12.45 38.25 26.45
N ASP A 80 -12.91 37.22 27.16
CA ASP A 80 -12.45 36.91 28.52
C ASP A 80 -10.92 36.72 28.55
N HIS A 81 -10.29 37.08 29.67
CA HIS A 81 -8.83 37.00 29.85
C HIS A 81 -8.24 35.60 29.65
N ASN A 82 -9.07 34.56 29.81
CA ASN A 82 -8.71 33.16 29.61
C ASN A 82 -8.83 32.67 28.15
N GLY A 83 -9.27 33.53 27.22
CA GLY A 83 -9.44 33.20 25.80
C GLY A 83 -10.52 32.14 25.52
N ARG A 84 -11.43 31.90 26.47
CA ARG A 84 -12.53 30.93 26.33
C ARG A 84 -13.82 31.64 25.93
N ILE A 85 -14.50 31.09 24.94
CA ILE A 85 -15.74 31.60 24.39
C ILE A 85 -16.83 30.52 24.56
N GLN A 86 -18.07 30.96 24.82
CA GLN A 86 -19.21 30.07 24.80
C GLN A 86 -19.53 29.69 23.34
N LEU A 87 -19.44 28.40 23.03
CA LEU A 87 -19.86 27.86 21.74
C LEU A 87 -21.26 27.26 21.85
N PHE A 88 -21.94 27.21 20.71
CA PHE A 88 -23.23 26.59 20.52
C PHE A 88 -23.10 25.43 19.54
N ASP A 89 -23.87 24.36 19.78
CA ASP A 89 -23.93 23.20 18.92
C ASP A 89 -24.71 23.53 17.64
N GLY A 90 -24.12 23.27 16.46
CA GLY A 90 -24.76 23.52 15.17
C GLY A 90 -26.02 22.69 14.93
N LEU A 91 -26.09 21.49 15.52
CA LEU A 91 -27.21 20.57 15.32
C LEU A 91 -28.42 20.91 16.20
N THR A 92 -28.17 21.27 17.46
CA THR A 92 -29.24 21.50 18.46
C THR A 92 -29.49 22.97 18.74
N GLY A 93 -28.50 23.84 18.49
CA GLY A 93 -28.52 25.25 18.89
C GLY A 93 -28.26 25.48 20.38
N GLU A 94 -28.07 24.43 21.17
CA GLU A 94 -27.83 24.54 22.61
C GLU A 94 -26.38 24.93 22.91
N PRO A 95 -26.13 25.72 23.98
CA PRO A 95 -24.77 26.02 24.40
C PRO A 95 -24.07 24.78 24.96
N PHE A 96 -22.79 24.58 24.63
CA PHE A 96 -21.99 23.55 25.29
C PHE A 96 -21.84 23.81 26.79
N ASN A 97 -21.74 22.74 27.58
CA ASN A 97 -21.64 22.83 29.04
C ASN A 97 -20.44 23.65 29.54
N GLU A 98 -19.33 23.63 28.80
CA GLU A 98 -18.08 24.31 29.16
C GLU A 98 -17.66 25.30 28.08
N LYS A 99 -17.13 26.45 28.51
CA LYS A 99 -16.54 27.42 27.58
C LYS A 99 -15.30 26.82 26.94
N THR A 100 -15.18 26.97 25.62
CA THR A 100 -14.10 26.37 24.83
C THR A 100 -13.07 27.42 24.44
N SER A 101 -11.79 27.04 24.39
CA SER A 101 -10.74 27.94 23.90
C SER A 101 -10.84 28.05 22.38
N VAL A 102 -11.13 29.25 21.88
CA VAL A 102 -11.30 29.53 20.45
C VAL A 102 -10.31 30.61 20.07
N GLY A 103 -9.70 30.47 18.89
CA GLY A 103 -8.83 31.51 18.37
C GLY A 103 -8.28 31.18 17.00
N VAL A 104 -7.26 31.94 16.57
CA VAL A 104 -6.73 31.86 15.21
C VAL A 104 -5.34 31.24 15.24
N MET A 105 -5.18 30.13 14.54
CA MET A 105 -3.90 29.43 14.41
C MET A 105 -3.44 29.41 12.95
N HIS A 106 -2.13 29.47 12.73
CA HIS A 106 -1.57 29.29 11.41
C HIS A 106 -1.44 27.80 11.05
N MET A 107 -2.34 27.30 10.21
CA MET A 107 -2.36 25.90 9.76
C MET A 107 -1.62 25.73 8.43
N ILE A 108 -0.78 24.68 8.34
CA ILE A 108 0.00 24.37 7.13
C ILE A 108 -0.46 23.02 6.57
N LYS A 109 -0.72 22.97 5.26
CA LYS A 109 -0.94 21.72 4.52
C LYS A 109 0.40 21.12 4.09
N LEU A 110 0.65 19.87 4.46
CA LEU A 110 1.85 19.13 4.05
C LEU A 110 1.61 18.36 2.74
N HIS A 111 2.69 18.01 2.04
CA HIS A 111 2.65 17.28 0.76
C HIS A 111 2.13 15.83 0.85
N HIS A 112 1.90 15.29 2.04
CA HIS A 112 1.52 13.88 2.22
C HIS A 112 0.02 13.65 1.93
N MET A 113 -0.35 13.65 0.65
CA MET A 113 -1.71 13.38 0.20
C MET A 113 -2.03 11.88 0.21
N VAL A 114 -3.31 11.54 0.42
CA VAL A 114 -3.76 10.14 0.41
C VAL A 114 -3.78 9.55 -0.99
N GLU A 115 -4.07 10.39 -1.99
CA GLU A 115 -4.07 10.04 -3.42
C GLU A 115 -2.75 9.39 -3.85
N ASP A 116 -1.62 9.97 -3.42
CA ASP A 116 -0.29 9.43 -3.69
C ASP A 116 0.02 8.14 -2.94
N LYS A 117 -0.73 7.83 -1.87
CA LYS A 117 -0.49 6.68 -0.98
C LYS A 117 -1.40 5.49 -1.23
N ILE A 118 -2.56 5.67 -1.84
CA ILE A 118 -3.46 4.56 -2.17
C ILE A 118 -2.75 3.67 -3.21
N HIS A 119 -2.67 2.38 -2.89
CA HIS A 119 -2.11 1.34 -3.76
C HIS A 119 -2.73 -0.01 -3.41
N ALA A 120 -3.16 -0.76 -4.42
CA ALA A 120 -3.68 -2.10 -4.28
C ALA A 120 -3.19 -2.97 -5.43
N ARG A 121 -3.01 -4.27 -5.17
CA ARG A 121 -2.55 -5.25 -6.15
C ARG A 121 -3.34 -6.53 -5.98
N SER A 122 -3.84 -7.07 -7.09
CA SER A 122 -4.35 -8.44 -7.20
C SER A 122 -3.26 -9.34 -7.80
N THR A 123 -3.02 -9.22 -9.11
CA THR A 123 -1.94 -9.84 -9.86
C THR A 123 -1.06 -8.75 -10.49
N GLY A 124 0.13 -9.11 -10.96
CA GLY A 124 1.07 -8.13 -11.51
C GLY A 124 2.40 -8.76 -11.89
N PRO A 125 3.43 -7.96 -12.20
CA PRO A 125 4.72 -8.49 -12.61
C PRO A 125 5.47 -9.17 -11.44
N TYR A 126 6.31 -10.14 -11.82
CA TYR A 126 7.12 -10.97 -10.93
C TYR A 126 8.61 -10.85 -11.30
N THR A 127 9.49 -11.12 -10.34
CA THR A 127 10.93 -11.21 -10.58
C THR A 127 11.25 -12.43 -11.44
N MET A 128 12.23 -12.31 -12.34
CA MET A 128 12.63 -13.44 -13.20
C MET A 128 13.29 -14.58 -12.42
N VAL A 129 14.07 -14.25 -11.39
CA VAL A 129 14.87 -15.21 -10.63
C VAL A 129 14.02 -15.93 -9.59
N THR A 130 13.44 -15.17 -8.65
CA THR A 130 12.71 -15.76 -7.51
C THR A 130 11.22 -15.94 -7.75
N GLN A 131 10.68 -15.48 -8.89
CA GLN A 131 9.25 -15.55 -9.21
C GLN A 131 8.34 -14.88 -8.16
N GLN A 132 8.89 -13.94 -7.38
CA GLN A 132 8.17 -13.18 -6.35
C GLN A 132 7.59 -11.88 -6.91
N PRO A 133 6.48 -11.37 -6.34
CA PRO A 133 5.95 -10.05 -6.67
C PRO A 133 7.03 -8.95 -6.65
N LEU A 134 7.10 -8.12 -7.71
CA LEU A 134 7.96 -6.93 -7.69
C LEU A 134 7.59 -5.99 -6.54
N GLY A 135 8.54 -5.16 -6.11
CA GLY A 135 8.33 -4.19 -5.04
C GLY A 135 7.97 -2.79 -5.56
N GLY A 136 7.23 -2.03 -4.75
CA GLY A 136 6.99 -0.61 -4.97
C GLY A 136 5.76 -0.27 -5.82
N LYS A 137 5.11 0.85 -5.49
CA LYS A 137 3.86 1.31 -6.14
C LYS A 137 4.03 1.51 -7.65
N ALA A 138 5.16 2.09 -8.08
CA ALA A 138 5.41 2.40 -9.49
C ALA A 138 5.48 1.17 -10.42
N GLN A 139 5.68 -0.03 -9.88
CA GLN A 139 5.81 -1.28 -10.64
C GLN A 139 4.61 -2.20 -10.46
N ASN A 140 3.47 -1.67 -9.98
CA ASN A 140 2.35 -2.49 -9.49
C ASN A 140 2.83 -3.57 -8.50
N GLY A 141 3.73 -3.15 -7.60
CA GLY A 141 4.42 -4.04 -6.67
C GLY A 141 3.52 -4.57 -5.55
N GLY A 142 3.86 -5.75 -5.04
CA GLY A 142 3.21 -6.36 -3.90
C GLY A 142 3.68 -5.74 -2.58
N GLN A 143 2.89 -5.96 -1.53
CA GLN A 143 3.32 -5.63 -0.17
C GLN A 143 4.21 -6.74 0.37
N ARG A 144 5.24 -6.35 1.10
CA ARG A 144 6.12 -7.31 1.75
C ARG A 144 5.43 -7.86 2.99
N PHE A 145 5.20 -9.18 2.99
CA PHE A 145 4.90 -9.94 4.19
C PHE A 145 6.23 -10.42 4.78
N GLY A 146 6.66 -9.82 5.89
CA GLY A 146 8.00 -10.01 6.45
C GLY A 146 8.05 -11.07 7.53
N GLU A 147 9.26 -11.24 8.08
CA GLU A 147 9.55 -12.19 9.15
C GLU A 147 8.72 -11.92 10.42
N MET A 148 8.55 -10.65 10.78
CA MET A 148 7.77 -10.28 11.96
C MET A 148 6.29 -10.63 11.82
N GLU A 149 5.73 -10.52 10.60
CA GLU A 149 4.35 -10.92 10.33
C GLU A 149 4.20 -12.45 10.30
N VAL A 150 5.22 -13.19 9.85
CA VAL A 150 5.26 -14.66 9.94
C VAL A 150 5.18 -15.11 11.39
N TRP A 151 6.01 -14.54 12.29
CA TRP A 151 5.97 -14.87 13.72
C TRP A 151 4.61 -14.59 14.35
N ALA A 152 3.93 -13.53 13.91
CA ALA A 152 2.59 -13.24 14.38
C ALA A 152 1.62 -14.38 14.00
N LEU A 153 1.62 -14.84 12.75
CA LEU A 153 0.76 -15.95 12.31
C LEU A 153 1.11 -17.28 12.99
N GLU A 154 2.39 -17.55 13.22
CA GLU A 154 2.85 -18.73 13.96
C GLU A 154 2.34 -18.72 15.41
N ALA A 155 2.40 -17.56 16.08
CA ALA A 155 1.89 -17.41 17.45
C ALA A 155 0.37 -17.64 17.55
N TYR A 156 -0.38 -17.27 16.50
CA TYR A 156 -1.80 -17.60 16.40
C TYR A 156 -2.07 -19.08 16.03
N GLY A 157 -1.06 -19.83 15.60
CA GLY A 157 -1.23 -21.20 15.10
C GLY A 157 -1.93 -21.27 13.74
N ALA A 158 -1.89 -20.19 12.96
CA ALA A 158 -2.60 -20.06 11.68
C ALA A 158 -1.81 -20.71 10.53
N SER A 159 -1.59 -22.02 10.62
CA SER A 159 -0.74 -22.78 9.68
C SER A 159 -1.21 -22.71 8.23
N SER A 160 -2.52 -22.83 7.96
CA SER A 160 -3.06 -22.77 6.60
C SER A 160 -2.91 -21.39 5.95
N ILE A 161 -3.11 -20.32 6.72
CA ILE A 161 -2.95 -18.93 6.24
C ILE A 161 -1.48 -18.65 5.95
N LEU A 162 -0.60 -19.07 6.86
CA LEU A 162 0.83 -18.90 6.67
C LEU A 162 1.31 -19.66 5.43
N GLN A 163 0.86 -20.89 5.24
CA GLN A 163 1.16 -21.68 4.05
C GLN A 163 0.69 -20.98 2.78
N GLU A 164 -0.55 -20.49 2.73
CA GLU A 164 -1.08 -19.75 1.57
C GLU A 164 -0.26 -18.49 1.25
N MET A 165 0.10 -17.70 2.28
CA MET A 165 0.87 -16.47 2.13
C MET A 165 2.29 -16.72 1.60
N LEU A 166 2.94 -17.80 2.04
CA LEU A 166 4.32 -18.14 1.66
C LEU A 166 4.42 -18.92 0.35
N THR A 167 3.31 -19.41 -0.22
CA THR A 167 3.33 -20.26 -1.42
C THR A 167 2.49 -19.67 -2.55
N ILE A 168 1.19 -19.98 -2.59
CA ILE A 168 0.24 -19.66 -3.67
C ILE A 168 0.14 -18.15 -3.93
N LYS A 169 0.30 -17.30 -2.91
CA LYS A 169 0.28 -15.84 -3.07
C LYS A 169 1.62 -15.22 -3.45
N SER A 170 2.72 -15.97 -3.41
CA SER A 170 4.07 -15.48 -3.64
C SER A 170 4.67 -16.11 -4.90
N ASP A 171 5.48 -17.16 -4.76
CA ASP A 171 6.41 -17.69 -5.76
C ASP A 171 6.10 -19.12 -6.21
N ASP A 172 4.98 -19.72 -5.76
CA ASP A 172 4.47 -20.95 -6.38
C ASP A 172 3.80 -20.63 -7.71
N VAL A 173 4.58 -20.69 -8.80
CA VAL A 173 4.14 -20.35 -10.16
C VAL A 173 2.92 -21.18 -10.58
N TYR A 174 2.94 -22.48 -10.27
CA TYR A 174 1.86 -23.40 -10.63
C TYR A 174 0.64 -23.22 -9.72
N GLY A 175 0.86 -23.20 -8.41
CA GLY A 175 -0.19 -23.08 -7.41
C GLY A 175 -0.96 -21.76 -7.55
N ARG A 176 -0.28 -20.66 -7.86
CA ARG A 176 -0.93 -19.37 -8.12
C ARG A 176 -1.84 -19.41 -9.34
N ALA A 177 -1.36 -19.99 -10.44
CA ALA A 177 -2.13 -20.08 -11.68
C ALA A 177 -3.42 -20.89 -11.48
N LYS A 178 -3.28 -22.01 -10.78
CA LYS A 178 -4.41 -22.89 -10.47
C LYS A 178 -5.37 -22.29 -9.46
N ALA A 179 -4.86 -21.62 -8.42
CA ALA A 179 -5.70 -20.98 -7.42
C ALA A 179 -6.59 -19.89 -8.04
N TYR A 180 -6.05 -19.10 -8.97
CA TYR A 180 -6.84 -18.11 -9.71
C TYR A 180 -7.97 -18.76 -10.54
N GLU A 181 -7.65 -19.84 -11.26
CA GLU A 181 -8.65 -20.61 -12.02
C GLU A 181 -9.73 -21.21 -11.11
N SER A 182 -9.32 -21.83 -10.00
CA SER A 182 -10.24 -22.39 -9.00
C SER A 182 -11.16 -21.32 -8.41
N ILE A 183 -10.68 -20.10 -8.18
CA ILE A 183 -11.50 -18.98 -7.70
C ILE A 183 -12.56 -18.59 -8.73
N ILE A 184 -12.19 -18.51 -10.02
CA ILE A 184 -13.13 -18.17 -11.11
C ILE A 184 -14.18 -19.26 -11.30
N LYS A 185 -13.76 -20.53 -11.30
CA LYS A 185 -14.62 -21.70 -11.51
C LYS A 185 -15.38 -22.11 -10.25
N ASN A 186 -15.12 -21.47 -9.12
CA ASN A 186 -15.66 -21.83 -7.81
C ASN A 186 -15.38 -23.30 -7.42
N GLU A 187 -14.16 -23.75 -7.70
CA GLU A 187 -13.66 -25.09 -7.37
C GLU A 187 -12.75 -25.03 -6.13
N PRO A 188 -12.55 -26.16 -5.41
CA PRO A 188 -11.61 -26.21 -4.29
C PRO A 188 -10.17 -25.91 -4.74
N ILE A 189 -9.53 -24.96 -4.07
CA ILE A 189 -8.11 -24.64 -4.30
C ILE A 189 -7.26 -25.86 -3.95
N GLN A 190 -6.41 -26.27 -4.87
CA GLN A 190 -5.49 -27.39 -4.66
C GLN A 190 -4.28 -26.97 -3.84
N GLY A 191 -3.69 -27.92 -3.13
CA GLY A 191 -2.57 -27.66 -2.22
C GLY A 191 -1.34 -27.08 -2.93
N PRO A 192 -0.51 -26.32 -2.20
CA PRO A 192 0.67 -25.66 -2.75
C PRO A 192 1.78 -26.65 -3.10
N LYS A 193 2.64 -26.25 -4.03
CA LYS A 193 3.90 -26.93 -4.34
C LYS A 193 5.08 -26.25 -3.62
N LEU A 194 6.29 -26.74 -3.91
CA LEU A 194 7.53 -26.15 -3.39
C LEU A 194 7.71 -24.71 -3.91
N PRO A 195 8.01 -23.73 -3.03
CA PRO A 195 8.33 -22.36 -3.41
C PRO A 195 9.55 -22.26 -4.35
N GLU A 196 9.50 -21.36 -5.32
CA GLU A 196 10.64 -21.14 -6.21
C GLU A 196 11.86 -20.56 -5.47
N GLY A 197 11.64 -19.77 -4.42
CA GLY A 197 12.75 -19.30 -3.56
C GLY A 197 13.57 -20.44 -2.94
N PHE A 198 12.95 -21.59 -2.67
CA PHE A 198 13.67 -22.77 -2.19
C PHE A 198 14.50 -23.43 -3.30
N ASN A 199 13.95 -23.51 -4.51
CA ASN A 199 14.68 -24.06 -5.67
C ASN A 199 15.93 -23.22 -5.98
N VAL A 200 15.80 -21.89 -5.95
CA VAL A 200 16.94 -20.98 -6.11
C VAL A 200 18.00 -21.21 -5.04
N LEU A 201 17.60 -21.36 -3.76
CA LEU A 201 18.52 -21.64 -2.66
C LEU A 201 19.33 -22.93 -2.89
N VAL A 202 18.67 -24.01 -3.34
CA VAL A 202 19.35 -25.29 -3.61
C VAL A 202 20.41 -25.12 -4.70
N LYS A 203 20.07 -24.41 -5.79
CA LYS A 203 20.99 -24.13 -6.89
C LYS A 203 22.17 -23.24 -6.46
N GLU A 204 21.93 -22.27 -5.59
CA GLU A 204 23.01 -21.43 -5.02
C GLU A 204 23.99 -22.26 -4.18
N LEU A 205 23.49 -23.17 -3.34
CA LEU A 205 24.34 -24.07 -2.54
C LEU A 205 25.17 -25.02 -3.43
N GLN A 206 24.57 -25.58 -4.47
CA GLN A 206 25.29 -26.43 -5.43
C GLN A 206 26.30 -25.66 -6.28
N GLY A 207 26.02 -24.39 -6.60
CA GLY A 207 26.98 -23.49 -7.25
C GLY A 207 28.25 -23.27 -6.41
N LEU A 208 28.16 -23.41 -5.08
CA LEU A 208 29.32 -23.41 -4.18
C LEU A 208 30.04 -24.77 -4.11
N GLY A 209 29.57 -25.79 -4.83
CA GLY A 209 30.09 -27.16 -4.78
C GLY A 209 29.56 -27.98 -3.59
N LEU A 210 28.48 -27.53 -2.93
CA LEU A 210 27.85 -28.29 -1.85
C LEU A 210 26.81 -29.27 -2.42
N LYS A 211 26.88 -30.53 -2.00
CA LYS A 211 25.84 -31.52 -2.32
C LYS A 211 24.66 -31.34 -1.39
N VAL A 212 23.47 -31.11 -1.96
CA VAL A 212 22.22 -30.98 -1.22
C VAL A 212 21.32 -32.19 -1.54
N ASP A 213 21.03 -33.00 -0.53
CA ASP A 213 20.11 -34.13 -0.63
C ASP A 213 18.86 -33.83 0.23
N LEU A 214 17.67 -34.07 -0.32
CA LEU A 214 16.40 -34.03 0.41
C LEU A 214 16.15 -35.39 1.06
N LEU A 215 15.93 -35.39 2.37
CA LEU A 215 15.64 -36.60 3.14
C LEU A 215 14.13 -36.72 3.34
N ASP A 216 13.54 -37.80 2.83
CA ASP A 216 12.14 -38.16 3.10
C ASP A 216 12.09 -39.56 3.71
N ASN A 217 11.61 -39.67 4.95
CA ASN A 217 11.49 -40.93 5.70
C ASN A 217 12.76 -41.84 5.70
N GLY A 218 13.95 -41.24 5.63
CA GLY A 218 15.24 -41.96 5.63
C GLY A 218 15.79 -42.29 4.23
N GLU A 219 15.05 -41.99 3.16
CA GLU A 219 15.55 -42.03 1.79
C GLU A 219 16.16 -40.68 1.41
N ALA A 220 17.44 -40.69 1.05
CA ALA A 220 18.11 -39.52 0.48
C ALA A 220 17.84 -39.45 -1.02
N ARG A 221 17.22 -38.36 -1.45
CA ARG A 221 17.02 -38.04 -2.87
C ARG A 221 17.80 -36.77 -3.19
N ASP A 222 18.56 -36.83 -4.27
CA ASP A 222 19.26 -35.66 -4.78
C ASP A 222 18.25 -34.54 -5.08
N ALA A 223 18.47 -33.36 -4.48
CA ALA A 223 17.55 -32.23 -4.58
C ALA A 223 17.34 -31.82 -6.05
N ASP A 224 18.37 -31.94 -6.89
CA ASP A 224 18.28 -31.62 -8.33
C ASP A 224 17.27 -32.47 -9.07
N ARG A 225 17.28 -33.77 -8.80
CA ARG A 225 16.36 -34.72 -9.44
C ARG A 225 14.92 -34.49 -9.01
N VAL A 226 14.70 -33.98 -7.80
CA VAL A 226 13.36 -33.64 -7.30
C VAL A 226 12.87 -32.37 -7.98
N ILE A 227 13.70 -31.33 -8.02
CA ILE A 227 13.39 -30.05 -8.67
C ILE A 227 13.08 -30.27 -10.15
N GLU A 228 13.93 -31.01 -10.90
CA GLU A 228 13.71 -31.29 -12.33
C GLU A 228 12.37 -32.01 -12.61
N LYS A 229 11.97 -32.95 -11.74
CA LYS A 229 10.68 -33.62 -11.89
C LYS A 229 9.52 -32.66 -11.69
N THR A 230 9.59 -31.81 -10.65
CA THR A 230 8.57 -30.80 -10.37
C THR A 230 8.49 -29.79 -11.51
N SER A 231 9.62 -29.33 -12.06
CA SER A 231 9.67 -28.42 -13.22
C SER A 231 9.04 -29.05 -14.47
N ARG A 232 9.33 -30.32 -14.78
CA ARG A 232 8.75 -31.02 -15.94
C ARG A 232 7.24 -31.26 -15.81
N GLU A 233 6.74 -31.47 -14.60
CA GLU A 233 5.29 -31.54 -14.34
C GLU A 233 4.62 -30.19 -14.58
N ILE A 234 5.30 -29.09 -14.24
CA ILE A 234 4.83 -27.73 -14.51
C ILE A 234 4.82 -27.48 -16.03
N GLU A 235 5.87 -27.87 -16.75
CA GLU A 235 5.95 -27.78 -18.22
C GLU A 235 4.86 -28.59 -18.94
N LYS A 236 4.54 -29.80 -18.46
CA LYS A 236 3.41 -30.58 -19.01
C LYS A 236 2.04 -29.95 -18.78
N SER A 237 1.92 -29.07 -17.79
CA SER A 237 0.72 -28.26 -17.57
C SER A 237 0.77 -26.89 -18.27
N GLN A 238 1.83 -26.58 -19.03
CA GLN A 238 1.98 -25.29 -19.73
C GLN A 238 1.07 -25.10 -20.94
N ASP A 239 0.20 -26.05 -21.31
CA ASP A 239 -0.92 -25.72 -22.21
C ASP A 239 -1.80 -24.59 -21.63
N ASP A 240 -1.77 -24.37 -20.31
CA ASP A 240 -2.48 -23.26 -19.63
C ASP A 240 -1.70 -21.93 -19.60
N ARG A 241 -0.43 -21.89 -20.04
CA ARG A 241 0.37 -20.64 -20.09
C ARG A 241 -0.20 -19.64 -21.11
N LEU A 242 -0.86 -20.14 -22.16
CA LEU A 242 -1.59 -19.35 -23.16
C LEU A 242 -2.76 -18.56 -22.55
N ILE A 243 -3.37 -19.05 -21.47
CA ILE A 243 -4.50 -18.37 -20.80
C ILE A 243 -4.01 -17.09 -20.07
N TYR A 244 -2.81 -17.16 -19.47
CA TYR A 244 -2.20 -16.02 -18.78
C TYR A 244 -1.56 -15.01 -19.75
N ALA A 245 -0.94 -15.48 -20.83
CA ALA A 245 -0.37 -14.58 -21.84
C ALA A 245 -1.47 -13.81 -22.58
N LYS A 246 -2.59 -14.45 -22.95
CA LYS A 246 -3.74 -13.78 -23.58
C LYS A 246 -4.31 -12.63 -22.73
N HIS A 247 -4.39 -12.78 -21.40
CA HIS A 247 -4.95 -11.74 -20.54
C HIS A 247 -4.00 -10.57 -20.23
N ASN A 248 -2.68 -10.75 -20.37
CA ASN A 248 -1.70 -9.69 -20.15
C ASN A 248 -1.58 -8.73 -21.35
N VAL A 249 -1.95 -9.17 -22.55
CA VAL A 249 -1.95 -8.33 -23.76
C VAL A 249 -3.18 -7.40 -23.80
N HIS A 250 -4.31 -7.83 -23.22
CA HIS A 250 -5.58 -7.08 -23.25
C HIS A 250 -5.71 -5.88 -22.28
N MET A 251 -4.62 -5.44 -21.64
CA MET A 251 -4.66 -4.32 -20.69
C MET A 251 -3.84 -3.10 -21.14
N ASN A 252 -3.37 -3.09 -22.40
CA ASN A 252 -2.53 -2.01 -22.94
C ASN A 252 -3.15 -1.20 -24.09
N ASP A 253 -4.44 -1.34 -24.40
CA ASP A 253 -5.10 -0.46 -25.37
C ASP A 253 -6.29 0.25 -24.74
N ASP A 254 -6.27 1.57 -24.85
CA ASP A 254 -7.17 2.55 -24.22
C ASP A 254 -8.53 2.66 -24.93
N ASP A 255 -8.92 1.68 -25.73
CA ASP A 255 -10.20 1.69 -26.46
C ASP A 255 -11.01 0.42 -26.19
N ASN A 256 -12.17 0.64 -25.57
CA ASN A 256 -13.24 -0.34 -25.40
C ASN A 256 -13.77 -0.75 -26.78
N ASP A 257 -13.29 -1.86 -27.32
CA ASP A 257 -14.06 -2.70 -28.25
C ASP A 257 -13.52 -4.14 -28.19
N LEU A 258 -14.35 -5.08 -27.69
CA LEU A 258 -14.07 -6.50 -27.82
C LEU A 258 -14.26 -6.89 -29.30
N ILE A 259 -13.14 -7.02 -30.02
CA ILE A 259 -13.13 -7.67 -31.34
C ILE A 259 -12.72 -9.13 -31.11
N ASP A 260 -13.66 -10.04 -31.34
CA ASP A 260 -13.44 -11.49 -31.31
C ASP A 260 -12.81 -11.89 -32.66
N LEU A 261 -11.47 -11.88 -32.72
CA LEU A 261 -10.74 -12.28 -33.92
C LEU A 261 -10.57 -13.80 -33.95
N SER A 262 -10.79 -14.37 -35.13
CA SER A 262 -10.59 -15.80 -35.39
C SER A 262 -9.10 -16.17 -35.46
N ASP A 263 -8.77 -17.43 -35.24
CA ASP A 263 -7.37 -17.91 -35.21
C ASP A 263 -6.60 -17.60 -36.52
N GLU A 264 -7.29 -17.55 -37.67
CA GLU A 264 -6.70 -17.19 -38.97
C GLU A 264 -6.30 -15.70 -39.06
N GLU A 265 -7.07 -14.79 -38.43
CA GLU A 265 -6.78 -13.35 -38.43
C GLU A 265 -5.59 -13.01 -37.50
N ILE A 266 -5.33 -13.87 -36.53
CA ILE A 266 -4.21 -13.75 -35.59
C ILE A 266 -2.91 -14.17 -36.27
N GLU A 267 -2.89 -15.26 -37.05
CA GLU A 267 -1.72 -15.67 -37.83
C GLU A 267 -1.29 -14.59 -38.84
N GLU A 268 -2.24 -13.97 -39.53
CA GLU A 268 -1.96 -12.88 -40.49
C GLU A 268 -1.32 -11.66 -39.82
N SER A 269 -1.70 -11.37 -38.56
CA SER A 269 -1.14 -10.27 -37.77
C SER A 269 0.29 -10.53 -37.27
N LEU A 270 0.63 -11.79 -37.00
CA LEU A 270 1.95 -12.23 -36.54
C LEU A 270 2.98 -12.20 -37.68
N ASP A 271 2.58 -12.58 -38.89
CA ASP A 271 3.41 -12.48 -40.10
C ASP A 271 3.69 -11.00 -40.46
N ALA A 272 2.72 -10.10 -40.27
CA ALA A 272 2.91 -8.66 -40.50
C ALA A 272 3.93 -8.00 -39.55
N GLN A 273 4.14 -8.59 -38.36
CA GLN A 273 5.15 -8.16 -37.39
C GLN A 273 6.51 -8.86 -37.56
N GLY A 274 6.64 -9.73 -38.58
CA GLY A 274 7.89 -10.42 -38.91
C GLY A 274 8.26 -11.54 -37.95
N ILE A 275 7.29 -12.09 -37.21
CA ILE A 275 7.52 -13.18 -36.24
C ILE A 275 7.11 -14.51 -36.87
N THR A 276 8.08 -15.24 -37.42
CA THR A 276 7.84 -16.61 -37.92
C THR A 276 8.00 -17.63 -36.80
N ILE A 277 6.96 -18.41 -36.50
CA ILE A 277 7.00 -19.56 -35.60
C ILE A 277 7.55 -20.76 -36.38
N LYS A 278 8.75 -21.23 -36.03
CA LYS A 278 9.22 -22.55 -36.48
C LYS A 278 8.85 -23.60 -35.43
N GLU A 279 8.03 -24.56 -35.81
CA GLU A 279 7.90 -25.81 -35.07
C GLU A 279 9.25 -26.54 -35.09
N GLY A 280 9.80 -26.81 -33.91
CA GLY A 280 11.08 -27.50 -33.77
C GLY A 280 10.89 -29.00 -34.01
N ASP A 281 11.25 -29.45 -35.21
CA ASP A 281 11.39 -30.88 -35.50
C ASP A 281 12.60 -31.48 -34.76
N ASN A 282 12.40 -32.72 -34.30
CA ASN A 282 13.36 -33.56 -33.61
C ASN A 282 14.64 -33.82 -34.44
N ASP A 283 15.75 -33.97 -33.71
CA ASP A 283 17.05 -34.49 -34.14
C ASP A 283 17.80 -33.67 -35.22
N GLU A 284 18.83 -32.92 -34.79
CA GLU A 284 20.17 -32.97 -35.39
C GLU A 284 21.21 -32.19 -34.55
N ASN A 285 22.42 -32.75 -34.43
CA ASN A 285 23.57 -32.18 -33.74
C ASN A 285 23.88 -30.74 -34.21
N ILE A 286 23.93 -29.79 -33.28
CA ILE A 286 24.49 -28.46 -33.55
C ILE A 286 25.88 -28.37 -32.91
N ASP A 287 26.87 -28.42 -33.79
CA ASP A 287 28.28 -28.15 -33.55
C ASP A 287 28.45 -26.67 -33.15
N LEU A 288 28.90 -26.43 -31.91
CA LEU A 288 29.26 -25.10 -31.42
C LEU A 288 30.73 -24.87 -31.76
N GLY A 289 30.96 -24.36 -32.97
CA GLY A 289 32.27 -23.96 -33.46
C GLY A 289 32.95 -22.97 -32.49
N GLU A 290 34.24 -23.24 -32.26
CA GLU A 290 35.18 -22.32 -31.62
C GLU A 290 35.29 -21.03 -32.44
N GLU A 291 35.14 -19.87 -31.79
CA GLU A 291 35.87 -18.66 -32.18
C GLU A 291 36.08 -17.76 -30.96
N PHE A 292 37.25 -17.11 -30.98
CA PHE A 292 37.98 -16.43 -29.89
C PHE A 292 37.29 -15.19 -29.30
#